data_AF-A0A2H0B8B1-F1
#
_entry.id   AF-A0A2H0B8B1-F1
#
_cell.length_a   1.000
_cell.length_b   1.000
_cell.length_c   1.000
_cell.angle_alpha   90.00
_cell.angle_beta   90.00
_cell.angle_gamma   90.00
#
_symmetry.space_group_name_H-M   'P 1'
#
loop_
_entity.id
_entity.type
_entity.pdbx_description
1 polymer ?
#
loop_
_entity_poly.entity_id
_entity_poly.type
_entity_poly.pdbx_seq_one_letter_code
_entity_poly.pdbx_strand_id
1 'polypeptide(L)'
;MLKLKNNYIIELNAGYIFGNQLRGDATHIFDSIETSNGSLINEYGEYAKIRTFERGYFAGARTGKIFPLCKKNPNSGIIVMAGGGILQHKIRIENDGNNTPQILGDYKKGYDKMSYGFSATEFIGYMYFSQNQLMNFYAGVELYQGFTKSGRSYDYSLMKKDTQERIDLLYSIKAGWIFPIYSRVPDKYYYY
;
A
#
# COMPACT_ATOMS: atom_id res chain seq x y z
N MET A 1 12.76 -8.81 7.39
CA MET A 1 13.08 -8.00 8.59
C MET A 1 14.36 -8.54 9.21
N LEU A 2 15.35 -7.68 9.44
CA LEU A 2 16.61 -8.00 10.11
C LEU A 2 16.66 -7.27 11.45
N LYS A 3 16.89 -7.99 12.53
CA LYS A 3 17.06 -7.43 13.88
C LYS A 3 18.52 -7.50 14.30
N LEU A 4 19.07 -6.36 14.71
CA LEU A 4 20.44 -6.23 15.23
C LEU A 4 20.48 -6.45 16.76
N LYS A 5 21.68 -6.73 17.29
CA LYS A 5 21.91 -6.95 18.74
C LYS A 5 21.46 -5.77 19.61
N ASN A 6 21.48 -4.55 19.07
CA ASN A 6 21.10 -3.32 19.78
C ASN A 6 19.60 -3.00 19.64
N ASN A 7 18.77 -3.99 19.29
CA ASN A 7 17.33 -3.86 19.05
C ASN A 7 16.93 -2.90 17.91
N TYR A 8 17.88 -2.55 17.06
CA TYR A 8 17.59 -1.90 15.78
C TYR A 8 17.03 -2.90 14.79
N ILE A 9 16.05 -2.46 14.01
CA ILE A 9 15.39 -3.25 12.98
C ILE A 9 15.58 -2.55 11.65
N ILE A 10 15.92 -3.34 10.63
CA ILE A 10 15.91 -2.93 9.23
C ILE A 10 14.94 -3.84 8.49
N GLU A 11 14.08 -3.26 7.65
CA GLU A 11 13.10 -4.03 6.90
C GLU A 11 12.97 -3.49 5.48
N LEU A 12 12.99 -4.40 4.51
CA LEU A 12 12.49 -4.14 3.18
C LEU A 12 11.04 -4.60 3.14
N ASN A 13 10.15 -3.75 2.61
CA ASN A 13 8.73 -4.02 2.53
C ASN A 13 8.19 -3.68 1.15
N ALA A 14 7.34 -4.56 0.64
CA ALA A 14 6.53 -4.32 -0.53
C ALA A 14 5.08 -4.70 -0.24
N GLY A 15 4.15 -4.01 -0.86
CA GLY A 15 2.72 -4.19 -0.62
C GLY A 15 1.92 -3.96 -1.88
N TYR A 16 0.77 -4.64 -1.96
CA TYR A 16 -0.23 -4.43 -2.98
C TYR A 16 -1.45 -3.76 -2.37
N ILE A 17 -1.92 -2.69 -2.99
CA ILE A 17 -3.10 -1.93 -2.58
C ILE A 17 -4.26 -2.40 -3.45
N PHE A 18 -5.40 -2.69 -2.82
CA PHE A 18 -6.63 -3.03 -3.50
C PHE A 18 -7.84 -2.48 -2.75
N GLY A 19 -8.81 -1.96 -3.49
CA GLY A 19 -10.08 -1.49 -2.97
C GLY A 19 -11.18 -1.65 -4.01
N ASN A 20 -12.42 -1.67 -3.57
CA ASN A 20 -13.62 -1.72 -4.41
C ASN A 20 -14.51 -0.47 -4.25
N GLN A 21 -14.12 0.47 -3.39
CA GLN A 21 -14.87 1.68 -3.11
C GLN A 21 -13.97 2.89 -3.34
N LEU A 22 -14.39 3.75 -4.27
CA LEU A 22 -13.73 5.02 -4.53
C LEU A 22 -14.27 6.09 -3.57
N ARG A 23 -13.47 7.14 -3.35
CA ARG A 23 -13.80 8.25 -2.44
C ARG A 23 -13.40 9.59 -3.06
N GLY A 24 -14.08 10.66 -2.64
CA GLY A 24 -13.81 12.04 -3.10
C GLY A 24 -13.88 12.16 -4.61
N ASP A 25 -12.98 12.93 -5.22
CA ASP A 25 -12.95 13.20 -6.67
C ASP A 25 -12.79 11.94 -7.55
N ALA A 26 -12.46 10.79 -6.97
CA ALA A 26 -12.41 9.53 -7.69
C ALA A 26 -13.81 8.96 -8.01
N THR A 27 -14.88 9.39 -7.34
CA THR A 27 -16.25 8.98 -7.69
C THR A 27 -16.74 9.64 -8.98
N HIS A 28 -16.14 10.78 -9.35
CA HIS A 28 -16.53 11.65 -10.46
C HIS A 28 -15.60 11.52 -11.68
N ILE A 29 -15.04 10.33 -11.90
CA ILE A 29 -14.09 10.12 -13.01
C ILE A 29 -14.76 10.12 -14.37
N PHE A 30 -16.07 9.86 -14.44
CA PHE A 30 -16.82 9.72 -15.69
C PHE A 30 -17.74 10.91 -16.00
N ASP A 31 -17.74 11.98 -15.20
CA ASP A 31 -18.62 13.15 -15.35
C ASP A 31 -18.62 13.75 -16.77
N SER A 32 -17.51 13.64 -17.52
CA SER A 32 -17.42 14.15 -18.89
C SER A 32 -18.08 13.27 -19.96
N ILE A 33 -18.45 12.04 -19.62
CA ILE A 33 -18.96 11.03 -20.56
C ILE A 33 -20.19 10.27 -20.05
N GLU A 34 -20.61 10.52 -18.81
CA GLU A 34 -21.84 9.96 -18.27
C GLU A 34 -23.09 10.70 -18.74
N THR A 35 -24.21 9.99 -18.78
CA THR A 35 -25.54 10.56 -19.00
C THR A 35 -26.02 11.32 -17.76
N SER A 36 -27.12 12.08 -17.88
CA SER A 36 -27.76 12.76 -16.74
C SER A 36 -28.15 11.83 -15.58
N ASN A 37 -28.20 10.51 -15.84
CA ASN A 37 -28.52 9.49 -14.85
C ASN A 37 -27.25 8.80 -14.29
N GLY A 38 -26.05 9.31 -14.57
CA GLY A 38 -24.77 8.78 -14.08
C GLY A 38 -24.35 7.46 -14.73
N SER A 39 -24.94 7.11 -15.87
CA SER A 39 -24.66 5.87 -16.59
C SER A 39 -23.95 6.15 -17.91
N LEU A 40 -23.03 5.28 -18.29
CA LEU A 40 -22.35 5.32 -19.58
C LEU A 40 -23.13 4.53 -20.62
N ILE A 41 -23.03 4.91 -21.90
CA ILE A 41 -23.71 4.24 -23.01
C ILE A 41 -22.71 3.37 -23.76
N ASN A 42 -23.06 2.10 -23.97
CA ASN A 42 -22.28 1.15 -24.76
C ASN A 42 -22.53 1.33 -26.28
N GLU A 43 -21.80 0.60 -27.12
CA GLU A 43 -21.93 0.65 -28.58
C GLU A 43 -23.31 0.23 -29.11
N TYR A 44 -24.11 -0.47 -28.30
CA TYR A 44 -25.47 -0.92 -28.61
C TYR A 44 -26.55 0.08 -28.18
N GLY A 45 -26.17 1.22 -27.56
CA GLY A 45 -27.12 2.20 -27.03
C GLY A 45 -27.70 1.83 -25.65
N GLU A 46 -27.16 0.82 -24.99
CA GLU A 46 -27.59 0.36 -23.66
C GLU A 46 -26.68 0.94 -22.56
N TYR A 47 -27.09 0.82 -21.30
CA TYR A 47 -26.25 1.19 -20.17
C TYR A 47 -25.08 0.22 -20.00
N ALA A 48 -23.87 0.77 -20.01
CA ALA A 48 -22.63 0.04 -19.80
C ALA A 48 -22.49 -0.42 -18.35
N LYS A 49 -22.03 -1.66 -18.17
CA LYS A 49 -21.75 -2.25 -16.85
C LYS A 49 -20.28 -2.06 -16.54
N ILE A 50 -19.99 -1.03 -15.76
CA ILE A 50 -18.62 -0.63 -15.44
C ILE A 50 -18.34 -0.85 -13.97
N ARG A 51 -17.15 -1.36 -13.66
CA ARG A 51 -16.67 -1.56 -12.31
C ARG A 51 -15.34 -0.85 -12.13
N THR A 52 -15.21 -0.17 -11.01
CA THR A 52 -14.01 0.59 -10.68
C THR A 52 -13.38 0.04 -9.41
N PHE A 53 -12.07 -0.12 -9.43
CA PHE A 53 -11.32 -0.67 -8.32
C PHE A 53 -10.04 0.12 -8.09
N GLU A 54 -9.72 0.42 -6.83
CA GLU A 54 -8.41 0.96 -6.50
C GLU A 54 -7.37 -0.16 -6.60
N ARG A 55 -6.23 0.12 -7.25
CA ARG A 55 -5.09 -0.78 -7.36
C ARG A 55 -3.79 -0.02 -7.22
N GLY A 56 -2.85 -0.54 -6.44
CA GLY A 56 -1.57 0.11 -6.26
C GLY A 56 -0.49 -0.81 -5.73
N TYR A 57 0.72 -0.26 -5.68
CA TYR A 57 1.91 -0.92 -5.17
C TYR A 57 2.67 0.04 -4.29
N PHE A 58 3.24 -0.50 -3.23
CA PHE A 58 4.26 0.17 -2.43
C PHE A 58 5.52 -0.70 -2.42
N ALA A 59 6.69 -0.10 -2.55
CA ALA A 59 7.95 -0.76 -2.33
C ALA A 59 8.92 0.20 -1.64
N GLY A 60 9.55 -0.24 -0.56
CA GLY A 60 10.42 0.62 0.23
C GLY A 60 11.24 -0.11 1.27
N ALA A 61 11.85 0.69 2.13
CA ALA A 61 12.62 0.24 3.26
C ALA A 61 12.30 1.08 4.49
N ARG A 62 12.40 0.47 5.65
CA ARG A 62 12.24 1.14 6.94
C ARG A 62 13.29 0.68 7.94
N THR A 63 13.58 1.58 8.87
CA THR A 63 14.45 1.33 10.01
C THR A 63 13.72 1.70 11.28
N GLY A 64 14.07 1.06 12.38
CA GLY A 64 13.42 1.35 13.64
C GLY A 64 14.09 0.68 14.82
N LYS A 65 13.42 0.76 15.96
CA LYS A 65 13.95 0.26 17.22
C LYS A 65 12.85 -0.34 18.08
N ILE A 66 13.19 -1.42 18.79
CA ILE A 66 12.37 -1.96 19.87
C ILE A 66 12.81 -1.29 21.19
N PHE A 67 11.82 -0.74 21.89
CA PHE A 67 11.93 -0.21 23.25
C PHE A 67 11.41 -1.25 24.23
N PRO A 68 12.29 -1.98 24.95
CA PRO A 68 11.86 -3.06 25.81
C PRO A 68 11.13 -2.53 27.04
N LEU A 69 9.95 -3.09 27.33
CA LEU A 69 9.18 -2.72 28.53
C LEU A 69 9.64 -3.47 29.79
N CYS A 70 10.30 -4.62 29.64
CA CYS A 70 10.75 -5.45 30.75
C CYS A 70 12.19 -5.93 30.54
N LYS A 71 13.05 -5.79 31.56
CA LYS A 71 14.44 -6.30 31.53
C LYS A 71 14.52 -7.82 31.35
N LYS A 72 13.50 -8.58 31.79
CA LYS A 72 13.44 -10.05 31.64
C LYS A 72 13.20 -10.49 30.19
N ASN A 73 12.68 -9.61 29.34
CA ASN A 73 12.44 -9.89 27.92
C ASN A 73 12.88 -8.69 27.07
N PRO A 74 14.20 -8.48 26.90
CA PRO A 74 14.72 -7.32 26.19
C PRO A 74 14.40 -7.33 24.69
N ASN A 75 13.87 -8.44 24.18
CA ASN A 75 13.51 -8.60 22.79
C ASN A 75 12.08 -8.16 22.49
N SER A 76 11.25 -8.01 23.51
CA SER A 76 9.83 -7.65 23.39
C SER A 76 9.58 -6.24 23.89
N GLY A 77 8.67 -5.52 23.25
CA GLY A 77 8.36 -4.16 23.63
C GLY A 77 7.68 -3.37 22.54
N ILE A 78 7.65 -2.05 22.74
CA ILE A 78 7.10 -1.11 21.77
C ILE A 78 8.10 -1.03 20.61
N ILE A 79 7.60 -1.16 19.39
CA ILE A 79 8.37 -1.01 18.17
C ILE A 79 7.93 0.28 17.48
N VAL A 80 8.91 1.10 17.12
CA VAL A 80 8.72 2.28 16.28
C VAL A 80 9.62 2.13 15.07
N MET A 81 9.04 2.20 13.87
CA MET A 81 9.77 2.18 12.61
C MET A 81 9.35 3.36 11.75
N ALA A 82 10.31 3.93 11.04
CA ALA A 82 10.09 4.94 10.04
C ALA A 82 10.91 4.62 8.79
N GLY A 83 10.41 5.02 7.64
CA GLY A 83 11.05 4.68 6.38
C GLY A 83 10.44 5.42 5.21
N GLY A 84 10.85 5.02 4.02
CA GLY A 84 10.30 5.58 2.80
C GLY A 84 10.42 4.62 1.63
N GLY A 85 9.67 4.93 0.59
CA GLY A 85 9.62 4.12 -0.61
C GLY A 85 8.91 4.82 -1.75
N ILE A 86 8.59 4.04 -2.77
CA ILE A 86 7.79 4.48 -3.91
C ILE A 86 6.38 3.93 -3.73
N LEU A 87 5.40 4.83 -3.84
CA LEU A 87 3.99 4.53 -3.87
C LEU A 87 3.47 4.81 -5.28
N GLN A 88 2.75 3.86 -5.84
CA GLN A 88 2.00 4.04 -7.08
C GLN A 88 0.59 3.50 -6.87
N HIS A 89 -0.43 4.24 -7.31
CA HIS A 89 -1.80 3.75 -7.34
C HIS A 89 -2.54 4.25 -8.58
N LYS A 90 -3.63 3.57 -8.91
CA LYS A 90 -4.53 3.91 -10.02
C LYS A 90 -5.91 3.29 -9.81
N ILE A 91 -6.88 3.83 -10.53
CA ILE A 91 -8.23 3.29 -10.62
C ILE A 91 -8.29 2.31 -11.79
N ARG A 92 -8.36 1.02 -11.48
CA ARG A 92 -8.66 -0.01 -12.47
C ARG A 92 -10.12 0.07 -12.88
N ILE A 93 -10.35 0.38 -14.15
CA ILE A 93 -11.67 0.41 -14.77
C ILE A 93 -11.87 -0.90 -15.54
N GLU A 94 -12.95 -1.60 -15.24
CA GLU A 94 -13.39 -2.82 -15.92
C GLU A 94 -14.74 -2.56 -16.60
N ASN A 95 -14.88 -3.04 -17.83
CA ASN A 95 -16.07 -2.93 -18.62
C ASN A 95 -16.57 -4.34 -18.97
N ASP A 96 -17.72 -4.73 -18.42
CA ASP A 96 -18.32 -6.04 -18.66
C ASP A 96 -18.82 -6.10 -20.11
N GLY A 97 -18.11 -6.84 -20.96
CA GLY A 97 -18.41 -7.00 -22.38
C GLY A 97 -17.52 -6.19 -23.33
N ASN A 98 -16.61 -5.36 -22.81
CA ASN A 98 -15.65 -4.58 -23.61
C ASN A 98 -16.30 -3.79 -24.76
N ASN A 99 -17.51 -3.29 -24.55
CA ASN A 99 -18.39 -2.71 -25.57
C ASN A 99 -18.67 -1.21 -25.36
N THR A 100 -17.84 -0.53 -24.56
CA THR A 100 -17.95 0.92 -24.28
C THR A 100 -16.72 1.63 -24.83
N PRO A 101 -16.78 2.13 -26.09
CA PRO A 101 -15.61 2.66 -26.80
C PRO A 101 -14.87 3.76 -26.04
N GLN A 102 -15.60 4.60 -25.29
CA GLN A 102 -15.08 5.76 -24.56
C GLN A 102 -14.08 5.39 -23.45
N ILE A 103 -14.10 4.16 -22.96
CA ILE A 103 -13.21 3.65 -21.89
C ILE A 103 -12.52 2.35 -22.30
N LEU A 104 -12.53 2.03 -23.60
CA LEU A 104 -11.96 0.79 -24.12
C LEU A 104 -10.45 0.93 -24.34
N GLY A 105 -9.71 -0.16 -24.13
CA GLY A 105 -8.28 -0.20 -24.43
C GLY A 105 -7.49 0.88 -23.69
N ASP A 106 -6.84 1.76 -24.43
CA ASP A 106 -6.02 2.85 -23.89
C ASP A 106 -6.82 4.07 -23.44
N TYR A 107 -8.08 4.23 -23.84
CA TYR A 107 -8.91 5.36 -23.41
C TYR A 107 -9.13 5.38 -21.90
N LYS A 108 -9.18 4.22 -21.24
CA LYS A 108 -9.26 4.14 -19.77
C LYS A 108 -8.08 4.81 -19.07
N LYS A 109 -6.91 4.93 -19.71
CA LYS A 109 -5.73 5.58 -19.12
C LYS A 109 -5.94 7.08 -18.91
N GLY A 110 -6.88 7.71 -19.63
CA GLY A 110 -7.22 9.11 -19.40
C GLY A 110 -8.15 9.34 -18.20
N TYR A 111 -8.75 8.27 -17.67
CA TYR A 111 -9.67 8.29 -16.52
C TYR A 111 -9.13 7.57 -15.28
N ASP A 112 -8.10 6.73 -15.43
CA ASP A 112 -7.60 5.87 -14.36
C ASP A 112 -6.86 6.61 -13.23
N LYS A 113 -6.68 7.94 -13.36
CA LYS A 113 -6.04 8.84 -12.38
C LYS A 113 -4.77 8.21 -11.78
N MET A 114 -3.95 7.57 -12.60
CA MET A 114 -2.73 6.93 -12.14
C MET A 114 -1.76 7.96 -11.55
N SER A 115 -1.36 7.73 -10.30
CA SER A 115 -0.43 8.58 -9.55
C SER A 115 0.73 7.78 -9.01
N TYR A 116 1.91 8.39 -8.95
CA TYR A 116 3.08 7.79 -8.33
C TYR A 116 3.97 8.84 -7.68
N GLY A 117 4.76 8.44 -6.69
CA GLY A 117 5.70 9.32 -6.03
C GLY A 117 6.38 8.69 -4.82
N PHE A 118 7.08 9.54 -4.07
CA PHE A 118 7.71 9.14 -2.83
C PHE A 118 6.64 8.99 -1.74
N SER A 119 6.81 8.00 -0.87
CA SER A 119 5.95 7.85 0.30
C SER A 119 6.78 7.64 1.55
N ALA A 120 6.53 8.48 2.56
CA ALA A 120 7.03 8.29 3.90
C ALA A 120 6.14 7.27 4.63
N THR A 121 6.77 6.41 5.43
CA THR A 121 6.09 5.33 6.15
C THR A 121 6.44 5.37 7.62
N GLU A 122 5.44 5.18 8.46
CA GLU A 122 5.57 5.20 9.91
C GLU A 122 4.81 3.99 10.46
N PHE A 123 5.42 3.29 11.41
CA PHE A 123 4.80 2.15 12.06
C PHE A 123 5.06 2.22 13.56
N ILE A 124 3.99 2.09 14.34
CA ILE A 124 4.04 2.03 15.80
C ILE A 124 3.25 0.82 16.25
N GLY A 125 3.85 -0.02 17.07
CA GLY A 125 3.19 -1.23 17.54
C GLY A 125 3.87 -1.86 18.74
N TYR A 126 3.40 -3.06 19.06
CA TYR A 126 3.96 -3.93 20.07
C TYR A 126 4.47 -5.20 19.41
N MET A 127 5.68 -5.62 19.78
CA MET A 127 6.30 -6.85 19.34
C MET A 127 6.56 -7.74 20.54
N TYR A 128 6.07 -8.97 20.47
CA TYR A 128 6.21 -9.98 21.51
C TYR A 128 7.04 -11.16 21.00
N PHE A 129 8.05 -11.55 21.78
CA PHE A 129 8.82 -12.77 21.60
C PHE A 129 8.71 -13.64 22.84
N SER A 130 8.19 -14.85 22.68
CA SER A 130 8.15 -15.83 23.77
C SER A 130 9.54 -16.41 24.07
N GLN A 131 9.76 -16.82 25.32
CA GLN A 131 10.99 -17.52 25.72
C GLN A 131 11.14 -18.88 25.01
N ASN A 132 10.01 -19.56 24.79
CA ASN A 132 9.96 -20.85 24.12
C ASN A 132 10.00 -20.74 22.59
N GLN A 133 10.14 -19.52 22.04
CA GLN A 133 10.26 -19.18 20.61
C GLN A 133 9.09 -19.59 19.70
N LEU A 134 8.08 -20.31 20.22
CA LEU A 134 6.93 -20.81 19.47
C LEU A 134 5.91 -19.71 19.14
N MET A 135 5.76 -18.72 20.01
CA MET A 135 4.78 -17.64 19.87
C MET A 135 5.52 -16.31 19.78
N ASN A 136 5.69 -15.79 18.57
CA ASN A 136 6.20 -14.45 18.35
C ASN A 136 5.23 -13.71 17.44
N PHE A 137 4.78 -12.55 17.86
CA PHE A 137 3.77 -11.80 17.12
C PHE A 137 4.05 -10.31 17.22
N TYR A 138 3.50 -9.56 16.29
CA TYR A 138 3.45 -8.11 16.36
C TYR A 138 2.06 -7.61 16.01
N ALA A 139 1.68 -6.48 16.60
CA ALA A 139 0.47 -5.76 16.25
C ALA A 139 0.72 -4.26 16.36
N GLY A 140 0.13 -3.47 15.48
CA GLY A 140 0.33 -2.02 15.47
C GLY A 140 -0.43 -1.30 14.37
N VAL A 141 -0.17 0.00 14.26
CA VAL A 141 -0.73 0.89 13.25
C VAL A 141 0.39 1.33 12.32
N GLU A 142 0.05 1.41 11.05
CA GLU A 142 0.92 1.90 9.99
C GLU A 142 0.28 3.09 9.28
N LEU A 143 1.11 4.07 8.95
CA LEU A 143 0.74 5.24 8.19
C LEU A 143 1.65 5.36 6.98
N TYR A 144 1.04 5.65 5.83
CA TYR A 144 1.72 6.04 4.61
C TYR A 144 1.32 7.46 4.26
N GLN A 145 2.31 8.31 4.05
CA GLN A 145 2.16 9.67 3.54
C GLN A 145 2.79 9.71 2.16
N GLY A 146 1.97 9.60 1.12
CA GLY A 146 2.38 9.59 -0.27
C GLY A 146 2.38 11.00 -0.86
N PHE A 147 3.55 11.48 -1.26
CA PHE A 147 3.71 12.70 -2.05
C PHE A 147 3.71 12.29 -3.53
N THR A 148 2.52 12.27 -4.12
CA THR A 148 2.30 11.71 -5.46
C THR A 148 2.01 12.77 -6.49
N LYS A 149 2.29 12.44 -7.75
CA LYS A 149 1.93 13.24 -8.92
C LYS A 149 1.30 12.35 -9.98
N SER A 150 0.50 12.96 -10.84
CA SER A 150 -0.08 12.24 -11.98
C SER A 150 1.01 11.66 -12.88
N GLY A 151 0.88 10.37 -13.16
CA GLY A 151 1.72 9.67 -14.12
C GLY A 151 1.17 9.67 -15.53
N ARG A 152 0.09 10.42 -15.79
CA ARG A 152 -0.53 10.55 -17.10
C ARG A 152 -0.09 11.84 -17.78
N SER A 153 0.07 11.76 -19.10
CA SER A 153 0.35 12.93 -19.94
C SER A 153 -0.87 13.82 -20.11
N TYR A 154 -2.07 13.26 -19.98
CA TYR A 154 -3.35 13.95 -20.19
C TYR A 154 -4.44 13.31 -19.33
N ASP A 155 -5.29 14.14 -18.72
CA ASP A 155 -6.44 13.74 -17.92
C ASP A 155 -7.73 14.17 -18.62
N TYR A 156 -8.63 13.20 -18.87
CA TYR A 156 -9.87 13.43 -19.62
C TYR A 156 -10.98 14.09 -18.79
N SER A 157 -10.92 13.99 -17.46
CA SER A 157 -11.86 14.72 -16.59
C SER A 157 -11.46 16.20 -16.51
N LEU A 158 -10.15 16.50 -16.48
CA LEU A 158 -9.63 17.87 -16.41
C LEU A 158 -9.44 18.54 -17.79
N MET A 159 -9.50 17.78 -18.88
CA MET A 159 -9.20 18.21 -20.25
C MET A 159 -7.81 18.87 -20.40
N LYS A 160 -6.87 18.50 -19.54
CA LYS A 160 -5.49 19.01 -19.53
C LYS A 160 -4.56 18.01 -18.86
N LYS A 161 -3.25 18.26 -18.95
CA LYS A 161 -2.28 17.53 -18.13
C LYS A 161 -2.46 17.91 -16.66
N ASP A 162 -2.61 16.92 -15.80
CA ASP A 162 -2.57 17.16 -14.35
C ASP A 162 -1.12 17.31 -13.89
N THR A 163 -0.81 18.48 -13.34
CA THR A 163 0.49 18.82 -12.76
C THR A 163 0.44 19.05 -11.26
N GLN A 164 -0.71 18.78 -10.62
CA GLN A 164 -0.87 18.98 -9.19
C GLN A 164 -0.12 17.90 -8.41
N GLU A 165 0.54 18.32 -7.34
CA GLU A 165 1.08 17.42 -6.34
C GLU A 165 -0.01 17.12 -5.31
N ARG A 166 -0.11 15.84 -4.92
CA ARG A 166 -1.14 15.35 -4.01
C ARG A 166 -0.49 14.69 -2.80
N ILE A 167 -1.17 14.80 -1.67
CA ILE A 167 -0.81 14.10 -0.44
C ILE A 167 -1.84 13.01 -0.23
N ASP A 168 -1.43 11.76 -0.48
CA ASP A 168 -2.24 10.57 -0.26
C ASP A 168 -1.94 10.00 1.13
N LEU A 169 -2.96 9.90 1.98
CA LEU A 169 -2.83 9.39 3.34
C LEU A 169 -3.48 8.01 3.45
N LEU A 170 -2.68 6.98 3.76
CA LEU A 170 -3.17 5.62 3.98
C LEU A 170 -2.88 5.19 5.41
N TYR A 171 -3.89 4.63 6.07
CA TYR A 171 -3.81 4.13 7.44
C TYR A 171 -4.15 2.65 7.46
N SER A 172 -3.43 1.87 8.25
CA SER A 172 -3.63 0.41 8.31
C SER A 172 -3.37 -0.13 9.71
N ILE A 173 -4.18 -1.10 10.12
CA ILE A 173 -3.91 -1.92 11.31
C ILE A 173 -3.19 -3.18 10.84
N LYS A 174 -2.03 -3.47 11.42
CA LYS A 174 -1.24 -4.65 11.09
C LYS A 174 -1.15 -5.57 12.29
N ALA A 175 -1.34 -6.86 12.06
CA ALA A 175 -0.99 -7.92 12.98
C ALA A 175 -0.31 -9.04 12.20
N GLY A 176 0.67 -9.71 12.80
CA GLY A 176 1.38 -10.80 12.14
C GLY A 176 2.14 -11.69 13.10
N TRP A 177 2.38 -12.93 12.64
CA TRP A 177 3.21 -13.90 13.34
C TRP A 177 4.64 -13.84 12.81
N ILE A 178 5.62 -13.95 13.71
CA ILE A 178 7.05 -13.91 13.39
C ILE A 178 7.63 -15.33 13.58
N PHE A 179 8.16 -15.90 12.51
CA PHE A 179 8.89 -17.16 12.55
C PHE A 179 10.40 -16.87 12.45
N PRO A 180 11.14 -16.88 13.58
CA PRO A 180 12.56 -16.58 13.56
C PRO A 180 13.35 -17.73 12.91
N ILE A 181 14.19 -17.40 11.95
CA ILE A 181 15.16 -18.34 11.36
C ILE A 181 16.50 -18.08 12.04
N TYR A 182 16.94 -18.99 12.90
CA TYR A 182 18.23 -18.90 13.57
C TYR A 182 19.31 -19.63 12.75
N SER A 183 20.48 -19.03 12.58
CA SER A 183 21.65 -19.74 12.09
C SER A 183 22.08 -20.78 13.14
N ARG A 184 22.23 -22.04 12.75
CA ARG A 184 22.82 -23.07 13.62
C ARG A 184 24.19 -22.59 14.07
N VAL A 185 24.36 -22.37 15.38
CA VAL A 185 25.68 -22.23 15.97
C VAL A 185 26.26 -23.64 16.04
N PRO A 186 27.46 -23.92 15.50
CA PRO A 186 28.08 -25.22 15.68
C PRO A 186 28.23 -25.46 17.18
N ASP A 187 27.70 -26.58 17.68
CA ASP A 187 27.93 -26.99 19.06
C ASP A 187 29.43 -26.98 19.30
N LYS A 188 29.87 -26.10 20.22
CA LYS A 188 31.24 -26.13 20.72
C LYS A 188 31.37 -27.43 21.51
N TYR A 189 31.80 -28.49 20.83
CA TYR A 189 32.26 -29.70 21.50
C TYR A 189 33.46 -29.31 22.38
N TYR A 190 33.23 -29.26 23.69
CA TYR A 190 34.32 -29.22 24.67
C TYR A 190 34.84 -30.66 24.80
N TYR A 191 36.05 -30.93 24.30
CA TYR A 191 36.80 -32.11 24.71
C TYR A 191 37.47 -31.79 26.05
N TYR A 192 37.22 -32.63 27.06
CA TYR A 192 37.84 -32.60 28.39
C TYR A 192 39.21 -33.26 28.34
#